data_AF-A0A946FCU3-F1
#
_entry.id   AF-A0A946FCU3-F1
#
_cell.length_a   1.000
_cell.length_b   1.000
_cell.length_c   1.000
_cell.angle_alpha   90.00
_cell.angle_beta   90.00
_cell.angle_gamma   90.00
#
_symmetry.space_group_name_H-M   'P 1'
#
loop_
_entity.id
_entity.type
_entity.pdbx_description
1 polymer ?
#
loop_
_entity_poly.entity_id
_entity_poly.type
_entity_poly.pdbx_seq_one_letter_code
_entity_poly.pdbx_strand_id
1 'polypeptide(L)'
;MANTSTLLHQIEEAVEPVSQFWPMKSFVHHNPIHGLEHLPFDEAIREAKHLFGAEGYLPNDEYRGFFQSGRIQERSVNRALAHVGPKTDASISIASRAFTAAEVQRIHFLHGIDALEPALFDWQFANAGALAQSRSGASTDVDLAELWQSALLALDLVDPRVSDHDGESATGGYGRPELPFRRALSDWIDELTGSSVVATIDEHIIKWVSSFVDEGMAGWKMPDKRLGFYAAWRELAAYDASGAFLGIDRFAEKVAALPDEPEAAIRQSLDALQIPEPRWTDYLTRVLAQLSGWTGYVRWRGLNPDDLTQKECPIDIVHYLGVRLFYEAELVNVTARREWGID
;
A
#
# COMPACT_ATOMS: atom_id res chain seq x y z
N MET A 1 -33.06 -8.92 -3.65
CA MET A 1 -32.98 -8.28 -4.98
C MET A 1 -32.50 -6.83 -4.90
N ALA A 2 -33.05 -5.95 -4.06
CA ALA A 2 -32.58 -4.55 -3.96
C ALA A 2 -31.10 -4.41 -3.49
N ASN A 3 -30.67 -5.17 -2.47
CA ASN A 3 -29.28 -5.10 -1.95
C ASN A 3 -28.20 -5.68 -2.87
N THR A 4 -28.56 -6.58 -3.79
CA THR A 4 -27.58 -7.22 -4.71
C THR A 4 -27.13 -6.22 -5.78
N SER A 5 -28.07 -5.41 -6.28
CA SER A 5 -27.78 -4.35 -7.26
C SER A 5 -26.88 -3.25 -6.68
N THR A 6 -26.99 -2.96 -5.38
CA THR A 6 -26.13 -1.97 -4.71
C THR A 6 -24.68 -2.47 -4.59
N LEU A 7 -24.47 -3.72 -4.17
CA LEU A 7 -23.11 -4.27 -4.03
C LEU A 7 -22.39 -4.36 -5.37
N LEU A 8 -23.07 -4.81 -6.44
CA LEU A 8 -22.47 -4.85 -7.78
C LEU A 8 -22.03 -3.47 -8.25
N HIS A 9 -22.86 -2.44 -8.03
CA HIS A 9 -22.49 -1.07 -8.35
C HIS A 9 -21.26 -0.60 -7.57
N GLN A 10 -21.17 -0.92 -6.27
CA GLN A 10 -19.99 -0.61 -5.45
C GLN A 10 -18.73 -1.33 -5.94
N ILE A 11 -18.86 -2.57 -6.43
CA ILE A 11 -17.73 -3.33 -7.02
C ILE A 11 -17.29 -2.69 -8.34
N GLU A 12 -18.23 -2.27 -9.18
CA GLU A 12 -17.94 -1.57 -10.44
C GLU A 12 -17.22 -0.25 -10.22
N GLU A 13 -17.66 0.53 -9.22
CA GLU A 13 -16.99 1.76 -8.79
C GLU A 13 -15.60 1.45 -8.21
N ALA A 14 -15.49 0.45 -7.34
CA ALA A 14 -14.25 0.09 -6.67
C ALA A 14 -13.12 -0.35 -7.62
N VAL A 15 -13.47 -0.99 -8.75
CA VAL A 15 -12.46 -1.41 -9.74
C VAL A 15 -12.08 -0.30 -10.72
N GLU A 16 -12.79 0.83 -10.73
CA GLU A 16 -12.58 1.91 -11.70
C GLU A 16 -11.12 2.38 -11.78
N PRO A 17 -10.40 2.62 -10.67
CA PRO A 17 -9.02 3.09 -10.69
C PRO A 17 -8.02 2.08 -11.28
N VAL A 18 -8.35 0.78 -11.30
CA VAL A 18 -7.46 -0.29 -11.75
C VAL A 18 -7.46 -0.39 -13.26
N SER A 19 -6.34 -0.04 -13.90
CA SER A 19 -6.15 -0.17 -15.35
C SER A 19 -6.46 -1.59 -15.87
N GLN A 20 -7.09 -1.71 -17.03
CA GLN A 20 -7.40 -3.00 -17.67
C GLN A 20 -6.20 -3.53 -18.46
N PHE A 21 -6.01 -4.85 -18.46
CA PHE A 21 -4.93 -5.51 -19.22
C PHE A 21 -5.49 -6.61 -20.12
N TRP A 22 -5.27 -6.52 -21.43
CA TRP A 22 -5.64 -7.59 -22.36
C TRP A 22 -4.51 -8.64 -22.49
N PRO A 23 -4.81 -9.88 -22.91
CA PRO A 23 -3.79 -10.87 -23.21
C PRO A 23 -2.84 -10.33 -24.29
N MET A 24 -1.58 -10.10 -23.92
CA MET A 24 -0.58 -9.57 -24.85
C MET A 24 -0.11 -10.66 -25.82
N LYS A 25 -0.45 -10.52 -27.10
CA LYS A 25 0.13 -11.34 -28.20
C LYS A 25 1.40 -10.73 -28.80
N SER A 26 1.59 -9.42 -28.59
CA SER A 26 2.71 -8.60 -29.04
C SER A 26 3.08 -7.60 -27.95
N PHE A 27 4.33 -7.14 -27.94
CA PHE A 27 4.80 -6.17 -26.94
C PHE A 27 4.12 -4.80 -27.12
N VAL A 28 3.52 -4.29 -26.05
CA VAL A 28 2.98 -2.94 -25.95
C VAL A 28 3.29 -2.42 -24.54
N HIS A 29 3.68 -1.15 -24.40
CA HIS A 29 3.81 -0.51 -23.09
C HIS A 29 2.44 0.02 -22.68
N HIS A 30 1.92 -0.39 -21.51
CA HIS A 30 0.69 0.16 -20.94
C HIS A 30 1.03 1.15 -19.83
N ASN A 31 0.30 2.26 -19.73
CA ASN A 31 0.43 3.21 -18.64
C ASN A 31 -0.18 2.61 -17.35
N PRO A 32 0.60 2.35 -16.27
CA PRO A 32 0.07 1.74 -15.05
C PRO A 32 -0.99 2.61 -14.36
N ILE A 33 -0.90 3.93 -14.51
CA ILE A 33 -1.81 4.92 -13.91
C ILE A 33 -2.91 5.39 -14.86
N HIS A 34 -3.27 4.60 -15.89
CA HIS A 34 -4.28 4.98 -16.88
C HIS A 34 -5.63 5.39 -16.23
N GLY A 35 -6.07 4.67 -15.19
CA GLY A 35 -7.28 5.02 -14.43
C GLY A 35 -7.22 6.37 -13.70
N LEU A 36 -6.04 6.95 -13.55
CA LEU A 36 -5.77 8.21 -12.85
C LEU A 36 -5.39 9.35 -13.80
N GLU A 37 -5.54 9.17 -15.12
CA GLU A 37 -5.18 10.18 -16.14
C GLU A 37 -6.02 11.47 -16.07
N HIS A 38 -7.16 11.42 -15.36
CA HIS A 38 -7.99 12.59 -15.09
C HIS A 38 -7.40 13.52 -14.02
N LEU A 39 -6.37 13.08 -13.28
CA LEU A 39 -5.67 13.86 -12.25
C LEU A 39 -4.37 14.49 -12.81
N PRO A 40 -3.92 15.64 -12.27
CA PRO A 40 -2.57 16.14 -12.52
C PRO A 40 -1.51 15.09 -12.16
N PHE A 41 -0.41 15.01 -12.91
CA PHE A 41 0.58 13.92 -12.76
C PHE A 41 1.06 13.71 -11.32
N ASP A 42 1.38 14.78 -10.58
CA ASP A 42 1.82 14.68 -9.19
C ASP A 42 0.74 14.14 -8.24
N GLU A 43 -0.52 14.43 -8.53
CA GLU A 43 -1.66 13.88 -7.80
C GLU A 43 -1.91 12.43 -8.19
N ALA A 44 -1.85 12.10 -9.48
CA ALA A 44 -1.97 10.74 -9.98
C ALA A 44 -0.89 9.81 -9.40
N ILE A 45 0.37 10.27 -9.33
CA ILE A 45 1.46 9.47 -8.72
C ILE A 45 1.27 9.32 -7.22
N ARG A 46 0.81 10.36 -6.51
CA ARG A 46 0.51 10.26 -5.08
C ARG A 46 -0.60 9.25 -4.84
N GLU A 47 -1.67 9.31 -5.63
CA GLU A 47 -2.79 8.39 -5.55
C GLU A 47 -2.38 6.96 -5.94
N ALA A 48 -1.56 6.80 -6.98
CA ALA A 48 -1.00 5.51 -7.39
C ALA A 48 -0.10 4.89 -6.30
N LYS A 49 0.70 5.70 -5.62
CA LYS A 49 1.49 5.26 -4.46
C LYS A 49 0.58 4.79 -3.33
N HIS A 50 -0.50 5.52 -3.05
CA HIS A 50 -1.46 5.12 -2.02
C HIS A 50 -2.22 3.85 -2.38
N LEU A 51 -2.74 3.74 -3.60
CA LEU A 51 -3.57 2.63 -4.04
C LEU A 51 -2.74 1.38 -4.33
N PHE A 52 -1.68 1.51 -5.13
CA PHE A 52 -0.92 0.38 -5.69
C PHE A 52 0.42 0.14 -4.98
N GLY A 53 0.83 1.01 -4.04
CA GLY A 53 2.18 0.96 -3.46
C GLY A 53 3.28 1.31 -4.48
N ALA A 54 2.92 1.89 -5.62
CA ALA A 54 3.85 2.19 -6.70
C ALA A 54 4.64 3.47 -6.40
N GLU A 55 5.96 3.36 -6.30
CA GLU A 55 6.86 4.51 -6.21
C GLU A 55 7.01 5.15 -7.60
N GLY A 56 6.30 6.26 -7.84
CA GLY A 56 6.40 6.99 -9.11
C GLY A 56 7.64 7.89 -9.24
N TYR A 57 8.36 8.09 -8.14
CA TYR A 57 9.61 8.83 -8.07
C TYR A 57 10.65 7.99 -7.34
N LEU A 58 11.93 8.24 -7.63
CA LEU A 58 12.99 7.63 -6.83
C LEU A 58 12.99 8.23 -5.41
N PRO A 59 13.45 7.49 -4.40
CA PRO A 59 13.67 8.04 -3.07
C PRO A 59 14.60 9.25 -3.11
N ASN A 60 14.40 10.22 -2.21
CA ASN A 60 15.24 11.43 -2.14
C ASN A 60 16.74 11.09 -1.98
N ASP A 61 17.05 10.01 -1.27
CA ASP A 61 18.43 9.57 -1.06
C ASP A 61 19.12 9.10 -2.34
N GLU A 62 18.39 8.51 -3.29
CA GLU A 62 18.94 8.18 -4.60
C GLU A 62 19.27 9.42 -5.41
N TYR A 63 18.37 10.42 -5.41
CA TYR A 63 18.64 11.69 -6.07
C TYR A 63 19.85 12.41 -5.46
N ARG A 64 19.99 12.39 -4.13
CA ARG A 64 21.16 12.92 -3.42
C ARG A 64 22.44 12.15 -3.79
N GLY A 65 22.38 10.82 -3.92
CA GLY A 65 23.49 10.00 -4.41
C GLY A 65 23.89 10.33 -5.85
N PHE A 66 22.94 10.62 -6.74
CA PHE A 66 23.23 11.09 -8.09
C PHE A 66 23.86 12.48 -8.12
N PHE A 67 23.51 13.36 -7.17
CA PHE A 67 24.19 14.64 -7.03
C PHE A 67 25.64 14.47 -6.55
N GLN A 68 25.86 13.66 -5.51
CA GLN A 68 27.20 13.38 -4.97
C GLN A 68 28.15 12.72 -5.98
N SER A 69 27.62 11.85 -6.84
CA SER A 69 28.38 11.21 -7.93
C SER A 69 28.57 12.11 -9.17
N GLY A 70 28.00 13.32 -9.17
CA GLY A 70 28.10 14.28 -10.27
C GLY A 70 27.17 13.99 -11.46
N ARG A 71 26.33 12.96 -11.39
CA ARG A 71 25.30 12.66 -12.41
C ARG A 71 24.24 13.77 -12.48
N ILE A 72 23.81 14.28 -11.32
CA ILE A 72 23.02 15.52 -11.22
C ILE A 72 24.00 16.65 -10.91
N GLN A 73 24.03 17.66 -11.79
CA GLN A 73 24.92 18.80 -11.66
C GLN A 73 24.23 19.96 -10.95
N GLU A 74 25.02 20.85 -10.33
CA GLU A 74 24.53 22.03 -9.62
C GLU A 74 23.60 22.91 -10.49
N ARG A 75 23.95 23.10 -11.77
CA ARG A 75 23.08 23.83 -12.73
C ARG A 75 21.69 23.21 -12.89
N SER A 76 21.57 21.87 -12.79
CA SER A 76 20.30 21.17 -12.90
C SER A 76 19.42 21.41 -11.66
N VAL A 77 20.04 21.41 -10.48
CA VAL A 77 19.36 21.71 -9.21
C VAL A 77 18.87 23.15 -9.19
N ASN A 78 19.73 24.11 -9.56
CA ASN A 78 19.35 25.53 -9.62
C ASN A 78 18.19 25.77 -10.61
N ARG A 79 18.22 25.09 -11.78
CA ARG A 79 17.12 25.16 -12.75
C ARG A 79 15.81 24.57 -12.20
N ALA A 80 15.89 23.44 -11.50
CA ALA A 80 14.71 22.83 -10.87
C ALA A 80 14.12 23.75 -9.79
N LEU A 81 14.96 24.29 -8.90
CA LEU A 81 14.54 25.24 -7.87
C LEU A 81 13.94 26.53 -8.45
N ALA A 82 14.46 27.04 -9.57
CA ALA A 82 13.83 28.18 -10.24
C ALA A 82 12.40 27.86 -10.73
N HIS A 83 12.15 26.60 -11.12
CA HIS A 83 10.85 26.16 -11.60
C HIS A 83 9.87 25.91 -10.43
N VAL A 84 10.21 25.00 -9.51
CA VAL A 84 9.31 24.49 -8.46
C VAL A 84 9.58 25.06 -7.05
N GLY A 85 10.67 25.82 -6.89
CA GLY A 85 11.05 26.38 -5.60
C GLY A 85 10.15 27.53 -5.14
N PRO A 86 10.41 28.03 -3.92
CA PRO A 86 9.55 29.00 -3.26
C PRO A 86 9.52 30.31 -4.03
N LYS A 87 8.30 30.83 -4.28
CA LYS A 87 8.05 32.10 -4.98
C LYS A 87 7.96 33.27 -3.98
N THR A 88 8.92 33.34 -3.06
CA THR A 88 8.97 34.36 -2.02
C THR A 88 10.40 34.84 -1.79
N ASP A 89 10.54 36.13 -1.49
CA ASP A 89 11.80 36.76 -1.12
C ASP A 89 12.04 36.72 0.41
N ALA A 90 11.25 35.91 1.13
CA ALA A 90 11.43 35.71 2.56
C ALA A 90 12.86 35.26 2.88
N SER A 91 13.42 35.85 3.92
CA SER A 91 14.74 35.50 4.43
C SER A 91 14.74 35.45 5.95
N ILE A 92 15.61 34.60 6.49
CA ILE A 92 15.90 34.51 7.91
C ILE A 92 17.36 34.86 8.11
N SER A 93 17.68 35.58 9.19
CA SER A 93 19.07 35.85 9.55
C SER A 93 19.48 34.90 10.67
N ILE A 94 20.55 34.14 10.44
CA ILE A 94 21.16 33.28 11.44
C ILE A 94 22.60 33.78 11.63
N ALA A 95 22.88 34.29 12.83
CA ALA A 95 24.11 35.00 13.15
C ALA A 95 24.38 36.15 12.15
N SER A 96 25.54 36.13 11.47
CA SER A 96 25.96 37.17 10.52
C SER A 96 25.51 36.93 9.09
N ARG A 97 24.77 35.85 8.80
CA ARG A 97 24.34 35.48 7.44
C ARG A 97 22.83 35.49 7.30
N ALA A 98 22.34 36.12 6.23
CA ALA A 98 20.97 35.98 5.78
C ALA A 98 20.83 34.76 4.86
N PHE A 99 19.79 33.97 5.08
CA PHE A 99 19.40 32.82 4.27
C PHE A 99 18.05 33.09 3.64
N THR A 100 18.00 33.03 2.31
CA THR A 100 16.75 33.12 1.54
C THR A 100 15.97 31.81 1.61
N ALA A 101 14.64 31.87 1.40
CA ALA A 101 13.82 30.67 1.28
C ALA A 101 14.34 29.68 0.23
N ALA A 102 14.88 30.20 -0.90
CA ALA A 102 15.48 29.39 -1.95
C ALA A 102 16.77 28.67 -1.48
N GLU A 103 17.62 29.33 -0.70
CA GLU A 103 18.81 28.70 -0.11
C GLU A 103 18.44 27.61 0.89
N VAL A 104 17.45 27.84 1.76
CA VAL A 104 16.99 26.84 2.73
C VAL A 104 16.45 25.60 2.00
N GLN A 105 15.62 25.79 0.97
CA GLN A 105 15.10 24.67 0.20
C GLN A 105 16.19 23.94 -0.59
N ARG A 106 17.19 24.66 -1.11
CA ARG A 106 18.36 24.05 -1.74
C ARG A 106 19.13 23.17 -0.76
N ILE A 107 19.35 23.63 0.47
CA ILE A 107 20.02 22.84 1.51
C ILE A 107 19.22 21.58 1.83
N HIS A 108 17.89 21.70 2.01
CA HIS A 108 17.03 20.55 2.24
C HIS A 108 17.06 19.54 1.08
N PHE A 109 17.01 20.00 -0.18
CA PHE A 109 17.08 19.13 -1.36
C PHE A 109 18.39 18.35 -1.45
N LEU A 110 19.52 19.00 -1.16
CA LEU A 110 20.85 18.41 -1.32
C LEU A 110 21.28 17.54 -0.14
N HIS A 111 20.86 17.89 1.09
CA HIS A 111 21.39 17.29 2.32
C HIS A 111 20.31 16.70 3.24
N GLY A 112 19.02 16.88 2.92
CA GLY A 112 17.88 16.29 3.64
C GLY A 112 17.69 16.80 5.05
N ILE A 113 16.93 17.88 5.23
CA ILE A 113 16.47 18.30 6.57
C ILE A 113 15.13 17.59 6.85
N ASP A 114 15.15 16.27 6.85
CA ASP A 114 13.96 15.44 7.02
C ASP A 114 13.61 15.36 8.52
N ALA A 115 12.32 15.45 8.85
CA ALA A 115 11.86 15.40 10.24
C ALA A 115 12.14 14.02 10.84
N LEU A 116 12.59 14.02 12.09
CA LEU A 116 12.74 12.79 12.87
C LEU A 116 11.39 12.37 13.44
N GLU A 117 11.08 11.08 13.33
CA GLU A 117 9.93 10.51 14.02
C GLU A 117 10.15 10.65 15.54
N PRO A 118 9.21 11.23 16.30
CA PRO A 118 9.43 11.54 17.71
C PRO A 118 9.87 10.33 18.55
N ALA A 119 9.35 9.14 18.25
CA ALA A 119 9.71 7.90 18.92
C ALA A 119 11.18 7.47 18.70
N LEU A 120 11.81 7.92 17.61
CA LEU A 120 13.20 7.59 17.27
C LEU A 120 14.19 8.67 17.72
N PHE A 121 13.69 9.82 18.19
CA PHE A 121 14.53 10.97 18.55
C PHE A 121 15.53 10.63 19.66
N ASP A 122 15.04 10.06 20.77
CA ASP A 122 15.86 9.70 21.92
C ASP A 122 16.88 8.60 21.57
N TRP A 123 16.46 7.60 20.79
CA TRP A 123 17.34 6.53 20.35
C TRP A 123 18.46 7.04 19.44
N GLN A 124 18.17 7.97 18.51
CA GLN A 124 19.20 8.52 17.63
C GLN A 124 20.26 9.33 18.37
N PHE A 125 19.84 10.12 19.36
CA PHE A 125 20.75 10.93 20.17
C PHE A 125 21.54 10.11 21.19
N ALA A 126 20.93 9.11 21.81
CA ALA A 126 21.58 8.29 22.83
C ALA A 126 22.45 7.17 22.24
N ASN A 127 21.98 6.49 21.18
CA ASN A 127 22.58 5.22 20.73
C ASN A 127 23.06 5.23 19.27
N ALA A 128 22.44 6.00 18.37
CA ALA A 128 22.82 6.01 16.95
C ALA A 128 23.96 6.97 16.60
N GLY A 129 24.47 7.74 17.57
CA GLY A 129 25.59 8.64 17.38
C GLY A 129 25.27 9.81 16.45
N ALA A 130 24.06 10.39 16.52
CA ALA A 130 23.64 11.50 15.66
C ALA A 130 24.59 12.72 15.71
N LEU A 131 25.31 12.91 16.83
CA LEU A 131 26.31 13.97 17.02
C LEU A 131 27.76 13.48 16.83
N ALA A 132 27.97 12.20 16.49
CA ALA A 132 29.30 11.61 16.37
C ALA A 132 29.93 11.84 15.00
N GLN A 133 29.12 12.06 13.96
CA GLN A 133 29.61 12.27 12.60
C GLN A 133 28.83 13.38 11.88
N SER A 134 29.57 14.30 11.28
CA SER A 134 29.00 15.37 10.45
C SER A 134 28.37 14.78 9.19
N ARG A 135 27.24 15.35 8.77
CA ARG A 135 26.58 14.94 7.52
C ARG A 135 27.46 15.24 6.31
N SER A 136 27.29 14.47 5.24
CA SER A 136 27.99 14.70 3.97
C SER A 136 27.78 16.13 3.45
N GLY A 137 28.88 16.87 3.27
CA GLY A 137 28.89 18.27 2.83
C GLY A 137 28.87 19.31 3.96
N ALA A 138 28.74 18.90 5.22
CA ALA A 138 28.92 19.79 6.37
C ALA A 138 30.41 19.90 6.76
N SER A 139 30.75 20.97 7.47
CA SER A 139 32.12 21.15 7.98
C SER A 139 32.50 20.00 8.92
N THR A 140 33.72 19.50 8.77
CA THR A 140 34.29 18.46 9.64
C THR A 140 34.95 19.04 10.90
N ASP A 141 35.21 20.35 10.94
CA ASP A 141 35.86 21.05 12.06
C ASP A 141 34.85 21.68 13.02
N VAL A 142 33.74 21.00 13.29
CA VAL A 142 32.69 21.52 14.18
C VAL A 142 32.37 20.49 15.25
N ASP A 143 32.43 20.91 16.52
CA ASP A 143 31.89 20.13 17.62
C ASP A 143 30.36 20.16 17.55
N LEU A 144 29.78 19.04 17.11
CA LEU A 144 28.33 18.92 16.92
C LEU A 144 27.56 18.97 18.24
N ALA A 145 28.17 18.56 19.36
CA ALA A 145 27.54 18.65 20.66
C ALA A 145 27.46 20.09 21.15
N GLU A 146 28.54 20.87 20.97
CA GLU A 146 28.54 22.30 21.27
C GLU A 146 27.56 23.07 20.38
N LEU A 147 27.51 22.73 19.08
CA LEU A 147 26.56 23.33 18.13
C LEU A 147 25.10 23.03 18.52
N TRP A 148 24.80 21.79 18.91
CA TRP A 148 23.46 21.39 19.34
C TRP A 148 23.02 22.15 20.61
N GLN A 149 23.89 22.23 21.62
CA GLN A 149 23.60 22.97 22.85
C GLN A 149 23.39 24.46 22.57
N SER A 150 24.21 25.04 21.69
CA SER A 150 24.05 26.44 21.27
C SER A 150 22.72 26.67 20.53
N ALA A 151 22.28 25.71 19.71
CA ALA A 151 21.00 25.79 19.01
C ALA A 151 19.80 25.72 19.96
N LEU A 152 19.84 24.82 20.96
CA LEU A 152 18.81 24.73 22.00
C LEU A 152 18.67 26.05 22.76
N LEU A 153 19.81 26.61 23.20
CA LEU A 153 19.84 27.89 23.91
C LEU A 153 19.31 29.05 23.04
N ALA A 154 19.69 29.09 21.75
CA ALA A 154 19.25 30.15 20.86
C ALA A 154 17.75 30.09 20.51
N LEU A 155 17.15 28.90 20.57
CA LEU A 155 15.73 28.67 20.27
C LEU A 155 14.84 28.64 21.51
N ASP A 156 15.40 28.88 22.70
CA ASP A 156 14.71 28.77 23.99
C ASP A 156 14.06 27.38 24.21
N LEU A 157 14.73 26.34 23.71
CA LEU A 157 14.31 24.96 23.86
C LEU A 157 15.05 24.33 25.04
N VAL A 158 14.31 23.85 26.04
CA VAL A 158 14.87 23.10 27.18
C VAL A 158 15.25 21.69 26.72
N ASP A 159 16.43 21.20 27.10
CA ASP A 159 16.86 19.84 26.79
C ASP A 159 15.84 18.84 27.38
N PRO A 160 15.12 18.03 26.55
CA PRO A 160 14.11 17.10 27.03
C PRO A 160 14.67 15.98 27.91
N ARG A 161 15.99 15.88 28.04
CA ARG A 161 16.66 14.93 28.95
C ARG A 161 16.40 15.19 30.45
N VAL A 162 15.69 16.26 30.83
CA VAL A 162 15.46 16.65 32.24
C VAL A 162 13.98 16.94 32.58
N SER A 163 13.01 16.29 31.93
CA SER A 163 11.66 16.21 32.50
C SER A 163 11.34 14.79 32.91
N ASP A 164 11.18 14.63 34.21
CA ASP A 164 10.92 13.41 34.95
C ASP A 164 9.85 12.51 34.32
N HIS A 165 10.11 11.21 34.46
CA HIS A 165 9.09 10.18 34.53
C HIS A 165 8.08 10.53 35.62
N ASP A 166 7.03 11.26 35.30
CA ASP A 166 5.80 11.25 36.10
C ASP A 166 4.65 10.73 35.25
N GLY A 167 4.19 9.54 35.66
CA GLY A 167 3.06 8.85 35.07
C GLY A 167 1.79 9.66 35.20
N GLU A 168 1.26 10.11 34.07
CA GLU A 168 -0.17 10.32 33.94
C GLU A 168 -0.73 9.29 32.99
N SER A 169 -1.36 8.29 33.60
CA SER A 169 -2.28 7.37 32.96
C SER A 169 -3.39 8.17 32.28
N ALA A 170 -3.26 8.38 30.97
CA ALA A 170 -4.32 8.92 30.14
C ALA A 170 -5.42 7.86 29.95
N THR A 171 -6.23 7.64 30.99
CA THR A 171 -7.55 6.99 30.87
C THR A 171 -8.56 8.01 30.34
N GLY A 172 -8.33 8.47 29.11
CA GLY A 172 -9.34 9.17 28.30
C GLY A 172 -9.96 8.15 27.37
N GLY A 173 -11.28 7.92 27.46
CA GLY A 173 -11.98 6.94 26.64
C GLY A 173 -11.69 7.16 25.16
N TYR A 174 -10.86 6.28 24.58
CA TYR A 174 -10.67 6.21 23.14
C TYR A 174 -12.05 5.93 22.54
N GLY A 175 -12.63 6.94 21.86
CA GLY A 175 -13.69 6.69 20.90
C GLY A 175 -13.25 5.55 20.00
N ARG A 176 -14.19 4.68 19.61
CA ARG A 176 -13.92 3.48 18.82
C ARG A 176 -12.96 3.86 17.68
N PRO A 177 -11.70 3.39 17.66
CA PRO A 177 -10.71 3.89 16.72
C PRO A 177 -11.21 3.62 15.31
N GLU A 178 -11.40 4.69 14.53
CA GLU A 178 -11.73 4.54 13.12
C GLU A 178 -10.45 4.11 12.40
N LEU A 179 -10.42 2.87 11.92
CA LEU A 179 -9.33 2.36 11.10
C LEU A 179 -9.14 3.29 9.90
N PRO A 180 -7.95 3.85 9.67
CA PRO A 180 -7.72 4.84 8.63
C PRO A 180 -8.17 4.35 7.25
N PHE A 181 -8.72 5.29 6.50
CA PHE A 181 -9.52 5.13 5.29
C PHE A 181 -8.83 4.44 4.09
N ARG A 182 -7.54 4.09 4.17
CA ARG A 182 -6.70 3.79 2.99
C ARG A 182 -6.02 2.41 2.98
N ARG A 183 -6.47 1.50 3.83
CA ARG A 183 -5.85 0.19 4.03
C ARG A 183 -6.92 -0.89 4.22
N ALA A 184 -6.67 -2.07 3.67
CA ALA A 184 -7.41 -3.28 3.99
C ALA A 184 -7.00 -3.80 5.38
N LEU A 185 -7.76 -4.73 5.96
CA LEU A 185 -7.41 -5.30 7.27
C LEU A 185 -6.10 -6.10 7.20
N SER A 186 -5.84 -6.79 6.10
CA SER A 186 -4.55 -7.45 5.85
C SER A 186 -3.36 -6.47 5.87
N ASP A 187 -3.51 -5.28 5.26
CA ASP A 187 -2.46 -4.25 5.30
C ASP A 187 -2.15 -3.79 6.74
N TRP A 188 -3.19 -3.66 7.58
CA TRP A 188 -3.04 -3.29 8.99
C TRP A 188 -2.37 -4.38 9.79
N ILE A 189 -2.76 -5.64 9.58
CA ILE A 189 -2.15 -6.78 10.28
C ILE A 189 -0.67 -6.91 9.91
N ASP A 190 -0.32 -6.78 8.63
CA ASP A 190 1.08 -6.84 8.18
C ASP A 190 1.92 -5.71 8.79
N GLU A 191 1.39 -4.49 8.85
CA GLU A 191 2.10 -3.37 9.48
C GLU A 191 2.26 -3.54 11.00
N LEU A 192 1.21 -3.99 11.70
CA LEU A 192 1.21 -4.09 13.17
C LEU A 192 2.01 -5.28 13.69
N THR A 193 2.07 -6.37 12.93
CA THR A 193 2.68 -7.63 13.38
C THR A 193 3.97 -7.98 12.65
N GLY A 194 4.27 -7.30 11.53
CA GLY A 194 5.36 -7.68 10.63
C GLY A 194 5.09 -8.98 9.86
N SER A 195 3.82 -9.42 9.77
CA SER A 195 3.40 -10.55 8.96
C SER A 195 3.40 -10.24 7.46
N SER A 196 3.05 -11.24 6.66
CA SER A 196 2.96 -11.14 5.20
C SER A 196 1.64 -11.72 4.66
N VAL A 197 0.53 -11.38 5.29
CA VAL A 197 -0.83 -11.79 4.93
C VAL A 197 -1.17 -11.36 3.51
N VAL A 198 -0.91 -10.10 3.12
CA VAL A 198 -1.21 -9.61 1.76
C VAL A 198 -0.48 -10.44 0.72
N ALA A 199 0.83 -10.67 0.91
CA ALA A 199 1.64 -11.49 0.02
C ALA A 199 1.13 -12.95 -0.04
N THR A 200 0.70 -13.50 1.10
CA THR A 200 0.17 -14.87 1.17
C THR A 200 -1.15 -15.02 0.40
N ILE A 201 -2.04 -14.03 0.51
CA ILE A 201 -3.29 -13.95 -0.28
C ILE A 201 -2.95 -13.86 -1.77
N ASP A 202 -2.01 -12.97 -2.13
CA ASP A 202 -1.60 -12.78 -3.52
C ASP A 202 -1.06 -14.07 -4.13
N GLU A 203 -0.19 -14.80 -3.45
CA GLU A 203 0.32 -16.09 -3.93
C GLU A 203 -0.80 -17.11 -4.21
N HIS A 204 -1.80 -17.18 -3.34
CA HIS A 204 -2.93 -18.10 -3.52
C HIS A 204 -3.84 -17.66 -4.66
N ILE A 205 -4.10 -16.37 -4.78
CA ILE A 205 -4.85 -15.82 -5.91
C ILE A 205 -4.11 -16.04 -7.22
N ILE A 206 -2.80 -15.80 -7.28
CA ILE A 206 -1.97 -16.06 -8.45
C ILE A 206 -2.06 -17.54 -8.84
N LYS A 207 -1.92 -18.47 -7.88
CA LYS A 207 -2.05 -19.92 -8.11
C LYS A 207 -3.39 -20.27 -8.78
N TRP A 208 -4.50 -19.80 -8.21
CA TRP A 208 -5.83 -20.15 -8.69
C TRP A 208 -6.16 -19.47 -10.03
N VAL A 209 -5.91 -18.17 -10.15
CA VAL A 209 -6.20 -17.41 -11.37
C VAL A 209 -5.33 -17.91 -12.52
N SER A 210 -4.02 -18.11 -12.33
CA SER A 210 -3.15 -18.63 -13.40
C SER A 210 -3.59 -20.00 -13.90
N SER A 211 -3.97 -20.91 -13.00
CA SER A 211 -4.49 -22.24 -13.37
C SER A 211 -5.82 -22.15 -14.14
N PHE A 212 -6.68 -21.21 -13.76
CA PHE A 212 -7.98 -21.00 -14.41
C PHE A 212 -7.83 -20.37 -15.79
N VAL A 213 -7.00 -19.34 -15.94
CA VAL A 213 -6.86 -18.61 -17.21
C VAL A 213 -5.92 -19.30 -18.19
N ASP A 214 -5.21 -20.36 -17.78
CA ASP A 214 -4.35 -21.14 -18.67
C ASP A 214 -5.11 -21.66 -19.89
N GLU A 215 -4.66 -21.26 -21.08
CA GLU A 215 -5.24 -21.62 -22.38
C GLU A 215 -4.68 -22.96 -22.92
N GLY A 216 -4.18 -23.82 -22.04
CA GLY A 216 -3.66 -25.15 -22.36
C GLY A 216 -2.15 -25.22 -22.54
N MET A 217 -1.40 -24.30 -21.94
CA MET A 217 0.07 -24.37 -21.90
C MET A 217 0.54 -25.38 -20.85
N ALA A 218 -0.20 -25.51 -19.74
CA ALA A 218 0.07 -26.51 -18.73
C ALA A 218 -0.33 -27.92 -19.22
N GLY A 219 0.49 -28.92 -18.89
CA GLY A 219 0.18 -30.31 -19.21
C GLY A 219 -1.05 -30.84 -18.46
N TRP A 220 -1.38 -30.23 -17.32
CA TRP A 220 -2.53 -30.57 -16.48
C TRP A 220 -3.47 -29.37 -16.43
N LYS A 221 -4.70 -29.54 -16.89
CA LYS A 221 -5.71 -28.48 -16.93
C LYS A 221 -6.55 -28.50 -15.67
N MET A 222 -6.89 -27.33 -15.16
CA MET A 222 -7.95 -27.19 -14.15
C MET A 222 -9.29 -27.67 -14.76
N PRO A 223 -10.03 -28.56 -14.07
CA PRO A 223 -11.35 -29.03 -14.52
C PRO A 223 -12.42 -27.96 -14.33
N ASP A 224 -13.59 -28.17 -14.92
CA ASP A 224 -14.83 -27.41 -14.69
C ASP A 224 -14.76 -25.89 -14.89
N LYS A 225 -13.78 -25.40 -15.66
CA LYS A 225 -13.62 -23.97 -15.98
C LYS A 225 -14.88 -23.29 -16.55
N ARG A 226 -15.76 -24.05 -17.20
CA ARG A 226 -17.04 -23.57 -17.77
C ARG A 226 -18.05 -23.10 -16.71
N LEU A 227 -17.90 -23.54 -15.46
CA LEU A 227 -18.75 -23.10 -14.35
C LEU A 227 -18.46 -21.65 -13.93
N GLY A 228 -17.32 -21.12 -14.35
CA GLY A 228 -16.81 -19.82 -13.91
C GLY A 228 -15.80 -19.95 -12.77
N PHE A 229 -14.94 -18.93 -12.63
CA PHE A 229 -13.78 -18.99 -11.75
C PHE A 229 -14.12 -19.31 -10.29
N TYR A 230 -15.08 -18.60 -9.70
CA TYR A 230 -15.47 -18.79 -8.31
C TYR A 230 -16.05 -20.19 -8.06
N ALA A 231 -16.97 -20.66 -8.92
CA ALA A 231 -17.57 -21.98 -8.77
C ALA A 231 -16.52 -23.10 -8.95
N ALA A 232 -15.66 -23.00 -9.96
CA ALA A 232 -14.57 -23.96 -10.17
C ALA A 232 -13.58 -23.96 -9.00
N TRP A 233 -13.25 -22.78 -8.45
CA TRP A 233 -12.42 -22.67 -7.25
C TRP A 233 -13.09 -23.35 -6.05
N ARG A 234 -14.38 -23.09 -5.78
CA ARG A 234 -15.09 -23.65 -4.62
C ARG A 234 -15.13 -25.18 -4.66
N GLU A 235 -15.38 -25.77 -5.83
CA GLU A 235 -15.38 -27.23 -6.02
C GLU A 235 -13.99 -27.84 -5.77
N LEU A 236 -12.92 -27.17 -6.20
CA LEU A 236 -11.56 -27.73 -6.14
C LEU A 236 -10.83 -27.41 -4.83
N ALA A 237 -11.05 -26.25 -4.25
CA ALA A 237 -10.36 -25.80 -3.06
C ALA A 237 -10.68 -26.68 -1.85
N ALA A 238 -11.86 -27.31 -1.79
CA ALA A 238 -12.17 -28.29 -0.75
C ALA A 238 -11.20 -29.48 -0.69
N TYR A 239 -10.51 -29.79 -1.80
CA TYR A 239 -9.51 -30.85 -1.90
C TYR A 239 -8.06 -30.33 -1.84
N ASP A 240 -7.88 -29.02 -1.73
CA ASP A 240 -6.56 -28.39 -1.74
C ASP A 240 -6.02 -28.24 -0.32
N ALA A 241 -4.90 -28.90 -0.05
CA ALA A 241 -4.27 -28.88 1.28
C ALA A 241 -3.58 -27.54 1.60
N SER A 242 -3.37 -26.64 0.63
CA SER A 242 -2.61 -25.41 0.87
C SER A 242 -3.34 -24.47 1.83
N GLY A 243 -4.68 -24.43 1.80
CA GLY A 243 -5.48 -23.66 2.76
C GLY A 243 -5.25 -24.09 4.22
N ALA A 244 -5.12 -25.40 4.47
CA ALA A 244 -4.82 -25.91 5.81
C ALA A 244 -3.38 -25.56 6.24
N PHE A 245 -2.41 -25.57 5.31
CA PHE A 245 -1.04 -25.15 5.61
C PHE A 245 -0.90 -23.66 5.94
N LEU A 246 -1.86 -22.84 5.52
CA LEU A 246 -1.95 -21.44 5.95
C LEU A 246 -2.47 -21.27 7.39
N GLY A 247 -2.85 -22.35 8.06
CA GLY A 247 -3.44 -22.30 9.41
C GLY A 247 -4.94 -22.04 9.41
N ILE A 248 -5.62 -22.13 8.26
CA ILE A 248 -7.08 -21.98 8.19
C ILE A 248 -7.75 -23.26 8.71
N ASP A 249 -8.29 -23.17 9.92
CA ASP A 249 -9.02 -24.28 10.54
C ASP A 249 -10.24 -24.69 9.73
N ARG A 250 -10.38 -26.01 9.51
CA ARG A 250 -11.50 -26.63 8.78
C ARG A 250 -11.73 -26.01 7.40
N PHE A 251 -10.65 -25.66 6.69
CA PHE A 251 -10.66 -25.00 5.39
C PHE A 251 -11.70 -25.56 4.41
N ALA A 252 -11.68 -26.88 4.18
CA ALA A 252 -12.60 -27.53 3.25
C ALA A 252 -14.08 -27.33 3.62
N GLU A 253 -14.41 -27.37 4.91
CA GLU A 253 -15.77 -27.13 5.38
C GLU A 253 -16.20 -25.67 5.21
N LYS A 254 -15.28 -24.73 5.45
CA LYS A 254 -15.54 -23.30 5.26
C LYS A 254 -15.78 -22.97 3.79
N VAL A 255 -14.96 -23.51 2.89
CA VAL A 255 -15.14 -23.37 1.43
C VAL A 255 -16.48 -23.98 1.00
N ALA A 256 -16.82 -25.19 1.48
CA ALA A 256 -18.09 -25.84 1.16
C ALA A 256 -19.32 -25.11 1.72
N ALA A 257 -19.16 -24.35 2.81
CA ALA A 257 -20.21 -23.53 3.40
C ALA A 257 -20.40 -22.17 2.70
N LEU A 258 -19.53 -21.80 1.75
CA LEU A 258 -19.69 -20.55 1.01
C LEU A 258 -20.93 -20.61 0.10
N PRO A 259 -21.60 -19.46 -0.11
CA PRO A 259 -22.76 -19.37 -1.00
C PRO A 259 -22.44 -19.77 -2.43
N ASP A 260 -23.49 -20.20 -3.16
CA ASP A 260 -23.41 -20.52 -4.57
C ASP A 260 -22.97 -19.33 -5.44
N GLU A 261 -23.56 -18.16 -5.14
CA GLU A 261 -23.31 -16.90 -5.85
C GLU A 261 -22.11 -16.14 -5.26
N PRO A 262 -21.16 -15.67 -6.09
CA PRO A 262 -19.97 -14.96 -5.61
C PRO A 262 -20.31 -13.64 -4.90
N GLU A 263 -21.38 -12.93 -5.27
CA GLU A 263 -21.81 -11.70 -4.60
C GLU A 263 -22.22 -11.94 -3.15
N ALA A 264 -22.86 -13.09 -2.89
CA ALA A 264 -23.25 -13.48 -1.54
C ALA A 264 -22.01 -13.86 -0.70
N ALA A 265 -21.01 -14.51 -1.31
CA ALA A 265 -19.74 -14.81 -0.66
C ALA A 265 -18.92 -13.54 -0.33
N ILE A 266 -18.91 -12.55 -1.23
CA ILE A 266 -18.32 -11.23 -0.98
C ILE A 266 -18.96 -10.58 0.23
N ARG A 267 -20.30 -10.51 0.27
CA ARG A 267 -21.04 -9.95 1.40
C ARG A 267 -20.72 -10.68 2.71
N GLN A 268 -20.78 -12.01 2.69
CA GLN A 268 -20.44 -12.82 3.85
C GLN A 268 -19.02 -12.55 4.36
N SER A 269 -18.06 -12.37 3.47
CA SER A 269 -16.66 -12.07 3.84
C SER A 269 -16.52 -10.66 4.40
N LEU A 270 -17.18 -9.66 3.81
CA LEU A 270 -17.19 -8.27 4.32
C LEU A 270 -17.86 -8.18 5.71
N ASP A 271 -18.94 -8.94 5.91
CA ASP A 271 -19.62 -9.05 7.20
C ASP A 271 -18.73 -9.75 8.24
N ALA A 272 -18.03 -10.82 7.87
CA ALA A 272 -17.08 -11.53 8.74
C ALA A 272 -15.89 -10.63 9.15
N LEU A 273 -15.39 -9.81 8.20
CA LEU A 273 -14.38 -8.78 8.44
C LEU A 273 -14.93 -7.55 9.20
N GLN A 274 -16.24 -7.50 9.46
CA GLN A 274 -16.93 -6.39 10.11
C GLN A 274 -16.74 -5.03 9.42
N ILE A 275 -16.61 -5.02 8.08
CA ILE A 275 -16.46 -3.78 7.31
C ILE A 275 -17.84 -3.12 7.17
N PRO A 276 -18.02 -1.87 7.64
CA PRO A 276 -19.29 -1.16 7.49
C PRO A 276 -19.66 -0.96 6.01
N GLU A 277 -20.93 -1.17 5.65
CA GLU A 277 -21.43 -1.01 4.26
C GLU A 277 -21.07 0.33 3.59
N PRO A 278 -21.11 1.49 4.29
CA PRO A 278 -20.66 2.76 3.71
C PRO A 278 -19.19 2.79 3.27
N ARG A 279 -18.37 1.84 3.75
CA ARG A 279 -16.93 1.75 3.45
C ARG A 279 -16.59 0.65 2.45
N TRP A 280 -17.58 -0.06 1.92
CA TRP A 280 -17.32 -1.19 1.03
C TRP A 280 -16.60 -0.78 -0.24
N THR A 281 -17.03 0.29 -0.90
CA THR A 281 -16.37 0.78 -2.12
C THR A 281 -14.87 0.99 -1.87
N ASP A 282 -14.50 1.81 -0.88
CA ASP A 282 -13.09 2.12 -0.59
C ASP A 282 -12.28 0.88 -0.19
N TYR A 283 -12.87 0.00 0.63
CA TYR A 283 -12.23 -1.23 1.06
C TYR A 283 -11.94 -2.15 -0.13
N LEU A 284 -12.94 -2.34 -1.01
CA LEU A 284 -12.82 -3.16 -2.20
C LEU A 284 -11.82 -2.56 -3.19
N THR A 285 -11.78 -1.23 -3.35
CA THR A 285 -10.77 -0.53 -4.17
C THR A 285 -9.38 -0.92 -3.73
N ARG A 286 -9.11 -0.88 -2.42
CA ARG A 286 -7.80 -1.24 -1.87
C ARG A 286 -7.48 -2.73 -2.09
N VAL A 287 -8.42 -3.63 -1.81
CA VAL A 287 -8.25 -5.08 -2.03
C VAL A 287 -7.95 -5.39 -3.50
N LEU A 288 -8.63 -4.72 -4.44
CA LEU A 288 -8.42 -4.87 -5.88
C LEU A 288 -7.08 -4.30 -6.35
N ALA A 289 -6.61 -3.24 -5.71
CA ALA A 289 -5.36 -2.56 -6.05
C ALA A 289 -4.10 -3.35 -5.63
N GLN A 290 -4.18 -4.17 -4.57
CA GLN A 290 -3.06 -4.97 -4.05
C GLN A 290 -2.42 -5.88 -5.12
N LEU A 291 -3.20 -6.44 -6.04
CA LEU A 291 -2.71 -7.26 -7.16
C LEU A 291 -3.19 -6.73 -8.52
N SER A 292 -2.95 -5.43 -8.75
CA SER A 292 -3.49 -4.66 -9.88
C SER A 292 -3.27 -5.31 -11.26
N GLY A 293 -2.15 -6.02 -11.48
CA GLY A 293 -1.88 -6.73 -12.73
C GLY A 293 -2.91 -7.82 -13.04
N TRP A 294 -3.19 -8.71 -12.08
CA TRP A 294 -4.21 -9.76 -12.24
C TRP A 294 -5.62 -9.19 -12.23
N THR A 295 -5.88 -8.22 -11.34
CA THR A 295 -7.17 -7.51 -11.29
C THR A 295 -7.50 -6.88 -12.64
N GLY A 296 -6.55 -6.17 -13.26
CA GLY A 296 -6.75 -5.54 -14.56
C GLY A 296 -6.98 -6.54 -15.69
N TYR A 297 -6.31 -7.71 -15.66
CA TYR A 297 -6.56 -8.79 -16.61
C TYR A 297 -7.98 -9.37 -16.47
N VAL A 298 -8.38 -9.66 -15.23
CA VAL A 298 -9.73 -10.16 -14.93
C VAL A 298 -10.80 -9.12 -15.29
N ARG A 299 -10.54 -7.83 -15.04
CA ARG A 299 -11.43 -6.73 -15.44
C ARG A 299 -11.63 -6.70 -16.95
N TRP A 300 -10.56 -6.84 -17.73
CA TRP A 300 -10.66 -6.91 -19.19
C TRP A 300 -11.49 -8.11 -19.65
N ARG A 301 -11.26 -9.30 -19.06
CA ARG A 301 -12.03 -10.52 -19.36
C ARG A 301 -13.53 -10.32 -19.13
N GLY A 302 -13.92 -9.76 -17.99
CA GLY A 302 -15.32 -9.48 -17.65
C GLY A 302 -15.99 -8.49 -18.62
N LEU A 303 -15.25 -7.49 -19.10
CA LEU A 303 -15.76 -6.48 -20.05
C LEU A 303 -15.78 -6.94 -21.51
N ASN A 304 -15.21 -8.11 -21.82
CA ASN A 304 -15.15 -8.68 -23.16
C ASN A 304 -15.86 -10.05 -23.20
N PRO A 305 -17.17 -10.12 -22.91
CA PRO A 305 -17.92 -11.39 -22.87
C PRO A 305 -17.99 -12.08 -24.24
N ASP A 306 -17.71 -11.37 -25.32
CA ASP A 306 -17.71 -11.93 -26.67
C ASP A 306 -16.46 -12.72 -27.05
N ASP A 307 -15.37 -12.55 -26.29
CA ASP A 307 -14.13 -13.30 -26.47
C ASP A 307 -14.38 -14.81 -26.31
N LEU A 308 -13.75 -15.61 -27.18
CA LEU A 308 -13.96 -17.06 -27.22
C LEU A 308 -13.47 -17.72 -25.92
N THR A 309 -12.32 -17.32 -25.41
CA THR A 309 -11.77 -17.87 -24.17
C THR A 309 -12.62 -17.47 -22.97
N GLN A 310 -13.19 -16.26 -22.97
CA GLN A 310 -14.13 -15.83 -21.93
C GLN A 310 -15.44 -16.64 -21.94
N LYS A 311 -15.98 -16.96 -23.12
CA LYS A 311 -17.18 -17.81 -23.26
C LYS A 311 -16.95 -19.22 -22.72
N GLU A 312 -15.74 -19.77 -22.89
CA GLU A 312 -15.41 -21.12 -22.41
C GLU A 312 -14.99 -21.16 -20.95
N CYS A 313 -14.33 -20.11 -20.45
CA CYS A 313 -13.78 -20.03 -19.10
C CYS A 313 -14.14 -18.65 -18.50
N PRO A 314 -15.40 -18.46 -18.04
CA PRO A 314 -15.84 -17.15 -17.57
C PRO A 314 -15.16 -16.74 -16.26
N ILE A 315 -14.64 -15.52 -16.24
CA ILE A 315 -14.08 -14.87 -15.06
C ILE A 315 -14.31 -13.36 -15.14
N ASP A 316 -14.70 -12.77 -14.01
CA ASP A 316 -14.81 -11.32 -13.83
C ASP A 316 -14.38 -10.92 -12.42
N ILE A 317 -14.48 -9.62 -12.12
CA ILE A 317 -14.06 -9.05 -10.84
C ILE A 317 -14.88 -9.58 -9.66
N VAL A 318 -16.15 -9.93 -9.88
CA VAL A 318 -17.02 -10.49 -8.83
C VAL A 318 -16.55 -11.89 -8.46
N HIS A 319 -16.25 -12.73 -9.45
CA HIS A 319 -15.68 -14.05 -9.20
C HIS A 319 -14.33 -13.95 -8.48
N TYR A 320 -13.46 -13.02 -8.92
CA TYR A 320 -12.15 -12.79 -8.32
C TYR A 320 -12.24 -12.33 -6.85
N LEU A 321 -13.10 -11.36 -6.56
CA LEU A 321 -13.32 -10.84 -5.21
C LEU A 321 -13.90 -11.89 -4.27
N GLY A 322 -14.82 -12.73 -4.75
CA GLY A 322 -15.40 -13.81 -3.93
C GLY A 322 -14.32 -14.74 -3.36
N VAL A 323 -13.31 -15.07 -4.16
CA VAL A 323 -12.17 -15.89 -3.71
C VAL A 323 -11.20 -15.07 -2.85
N ARG A 324 -10.85 -13.85 -3.27
CA ARG A 324 -9.86 -13.02 -2.56
C ARG A 324 -10.31 -12.61 -1.17
N LEU A 325 -11.57 -12.19 -1.01
CA LEU A 325 -12.11 -11.79 0.28
C LEU A 325 -12.31 -12.96 1.24
N PHE A 326 -12.53 -14.17 0.73
CA PHE A 326 -12.52 -15.36 1.56
C PHE A 326 -11.15 -15.56 2.22
N TYR A 327 -10.05 -15.50 1.44
CA TYR A 327 -8.71 -15.58 2.02
C TYR A 327 -8.38 -14.40 2.92
N GLU A 328 -8.80 -13.17 2.58
CA GLU A 328 -8.68 -12.00 3.45
C GLU A 328 -9.32 -12.25 4.82
N ALA A 329 -10.61 -12.64 4.85
CA ALA A 329 -11.34 -12.93 6.08
C ALA A 329 -10.68 -14.01 6.93
N GLU A 330 -10.22 -15.08 6.29
CA GLU A 330 -9.63 -16.21 6.99
C GLU A 330 -8.22 -15.91 7.52
N LEU A 331 -7.35 -15.29 6.72
CA LEU A 331 -5.96 -15.04 7.13
C LEU A 331 -5.82 -13.87 8.10
N VAL A 332 -6.71 -12.88 8.03
CA VAL A 332 -6.85 -11.86 9.06
C VAL A 332 -7.16 -12.51 10.42
N ASN A 333 -8.15 -13.41 10.46
CA ASN A 333 -8.53 -14.11 11.69
C ASN A 333 -7.42 -15.06 12.19
N VAL A 334 -6.78 -15.83 11.31
CA VAL A 334 -5.66 -16.71 11.68
C VAL A 334 -4.52 -15.92 12.32
N THR A 335 -4.16 -14.79 11.72
CA THR A 335 -3.06 -13.96 12.22
C THR A 335 -3.43 -13.25 13.52
N ALA A 336 -4.66 -12.71 13.62
CA ALA A 336 -5.15 -12.10 14.85
C ALA A 336 -5.21 -13.09 16.02
N ARG A 337 -5.67 -14.33 15.79
CA ARG A 337 -5.66 -15.39 16.81
C ARG A 337 -4.25 -15.76 17.24
N ARG A 338 -3.33 -15.85 16.28
CA ARG A 338 -1.93 -16.22 16.53
C ARG A 338 -1.18 -15.16 17.33
N GLU A 339 -1.30 -13.90 16.92
CA GLU A 339 -0.51 -12.80 17.49
C GLU A 339 -1.18 -12.18 18.73
N TRP A 340 -2.51 -12.14 18.79
CA TRP A 340 -3.27 -11.45 19.83
C TRP A 340 -4.25 -12.34 20.62
N GLY A 341 -4.46 -13.61 20.22
CA GLY A 341 -5.37 -14.52 20.92
C GLY A 341 -6.84 -14.13 20.85
N ILE A 342 -7.22 -13.33 19.86
CA ILE A 342 -8.60 -12.86 19.64
C ILE A 342 -9.19 -13.47 18.38
N ASP A 343 -10.49 -13.74 18.43
CA ASP A 343 -11.27 -14.40 17.37
C ASP A 343 -11.85 -13.44 16.34
#